data_AF-A0A386RGL7-F1
#
_entry.id   AF-A0A386RGL7-F1
#
_cell.length_a   1.000
_cell.length_b   1.000
_cell.length_c   1.000
_cell.angle_alpha   90.00
_cell.angle_beta   90.00
_cell.angle_gamma   90.00
#
_symmetry.space_group_name_H-M   'P 1'
#
loop_
_entity.id
_entity.type
_entity.pdbx_description
1 polymer ?
#
loop_
_entity_poly.entity_id
_entity_poly.type
_entity_poly.pdbx_seq_one_letter_code
_entity_poly.pdbx_strand_id
1 'polypeptide(L)' 'MLLAINRGLGIMPAHSMVSYPDLVRKYAKIPEDEAVGMATAVGYIDKNAEINDPKFIPARVPFEKIYKLTK' A
#
# COMPACT_ATOMS: atom_id res chain seq x y z
N MET A 1 7.81 -2.40 1.27
CA MET A 1 6.86 -2.20 2.39
C MET A 1 7.47 -2.61 3.73
N LEU A 2 7.79 -3.89 3.97
CA LEU A 2 8.36 -4.35 5.24
C LEU A 2 9.67 -3.65 5.64
N LEU A 3 10.58 -3.43 4.68
CA LEU A 3 11.81 -2.68 4.93
C LEU A 3 11.57 -1.24 5.42
N ALA A 4 10.55 -0.57 4.89
CA ALA A 4 10.20 0.80 5.30
C ALA A 4 9.68 0.81 6.73
N ILE A 5 8.80 -0.13 7.08
CA ILE A 5 8.31 -0.34 8.46
C ILE A 5 9.48 -0.61 9.41
N ASN A 6 10.42 -1.47 9.01
CA ASN A 6 11.62 -1.76 9.80
C ASN A 6 12.52 -0.53 10.03
N ARG A 7 12.39 0.51 9.20
CA ARG A 7 13.09 1.79 9.34
C ARG A 7 12.23 2.88 10.01
N GLY A 8 11.09 2.51 10.60
CA GLY A 8 10.20 3.44 11.29
C GLY A 8 9.35 4.32 10.37
N LEU A 9 9.17 3.92 9.10
CA LEU A 9 8.32 4.61 8.13
C LEU A 9 6.93 3.97 8.04
N GLY A 10 5.94 4.82 7.82
CA GLY A 10 4.60 4.44 7.36
C GLY A 10 4.55 4.18 5.86
N ILE A 11 3.60 3.35 5.46
CA ILE A 11 3.38 2.95 4.07
C ILE A 11 1.89 2.82 3.78
N MET A 12 1.46 3.25 2.60
CA MET A 12 0.08 3.09 2.13
C MET A 12 0.09 2.71 0.64
N PRO A 13 -0.32 1.48 0.28
CA PRO A 13 -0.63 1.14 -1.11
C PRO A 13 -1.77 2.02 -1.61
N ALA A 14 -1.53 2.71 -2.72
CA ALA A 14 -2.43 3.70 -3.29
C ALA A 14 -2.85 3.27 -4.70
N HIS A 15 -3.82 2.35 -4.78
CA HIS A 15 -4.34 1.87 -6.06
C HIS A 15 -5.03 2.98 -6.87
N SER A 16 -5.55 4.03 -6.22
CA SER A 16 -6.21 5.16 -6.91
C SER A 16 -5.35 5.81 -7.99
N MET A 17 -4.02 5.84 -7.81
CA MET A 17 -3.10 6.42 -8.79
C MET A 17 -2.98 5.59 -10.08
N VAL A 18 -3.25 4.29 -9.99
CA VAL A 18 -3.27 3.37 -11.15
C VAL A 18 -4.46 3.64 -12.05
N SER A 19 -5.52 4.29 -11.55
CA SER A 19 -6.69 4.67 -12.36
C SER A 19 -6.40 5.83 -13.33
N TYR A 20 -5.27 6.52 -13.17
CA TYR A 20 -4.86 7.65 -14.01
C TYR A 20 -3.41 7.50 -14.50
N PRO A 21 -3.10 6.42 -15.25
CA PRO A 21 -1.73 6.06 -15.61
C PRO A 21 -1.05 7.15 -16.45
N ASP A 22 -1.76 7.79 -17.38
CA ASP A 22 -1.20 8.84 -18.25
C ASP A 22 -0.73 10.06 -17.44
N LEU A 23 -1.48 10.42 -16.40
CA LEU A 23 -1.11 11.51 -15.51
C LEU A 23 0.15 11.17 -14.72
N VAL A 24 0.24 9.93 -14.23
CA VAL A 24 1.42 9.45 -13.52
C VAL A 24 2.63 9.43 -14.46
N ARG A 25 2.49 8.89 -15.67
CA ARG A 25 3.55 8.86 -16.69
C ARG A 25 4.10 10.25 -17.00
N LYS A 26 3.22 11.23 -17.20
CA LYS A 26 3.59 12.61 -17.51
C LYS A 26 4.58 13.21 -16.50
N TYR A 27 4.39 12.93 -15.21
CA TYR A 27 5.22 13.50 -14.15
C TYR A 27 6.36 12.58 -13.69
N ALA A 28 6.13 11.27 -13.65
CA ALA A 28 7.12 10.29 -13.22
C ALA A 28 8.09 9.86 -14.34
N LYS A 29 7.83 10.27 -15.59
CA LYS A 29 8.63 9.94 -16.79
C LYS A 29 8.78 8.43 -17.01
N ILE A 30 7.69 7.69 -16.80
CA ILE A 30 7.64 6.23 -16.97
C ILE A 30 7.49 5.93 -18.47
N PRO A 31 8.35 5.07 -19.07
CA PRO A 31 8.26 4.65 -20.46
C PRO A 31 6.92 4.02 -20.84
N GLU A 32 6.47 4.21 -22.09
CA GLU A 32 5.18 3.70 -22.58
C GLU A 32 5.09 2.16 -22.61
N ASP A 33 6.23 1.48 -22.69
CA ASP A 33 6.35 0.02 -22.68
C ASP A 33 6.34 -0.59 -21.27
N GLU A 34 6.32 0.24 -20.22
CA GLU A 34 6.18 -0.21 -18.83
C GLU A 34 4.75 -0.01 -18.32
N ALA A 35 4.23 -0.94 -17.49
CA ALA A 35 2.92 -0.79 -16.87
C ALA A 35 2.99 -0.13 -15.48
N VAL A 36 2.10 0.82 -15.19
CA VAL A 36 1.92 1.39 -13.84
C VAL A 36 1.01 0.48 -13.03
N GLY A 37 1.58 -0.40 -12.19
CA GLY A 37 0.79 -1.41 -11.46
C GLY A 37 0.30 -1.00 -10.07
N MET A 38 1.02 -0.11 -9.38
CA MET A 38 0.69 0.31 -8.01
C MET A 38 1.48 1.58 -7.66
N ALA A 39 0.85 2.53 -6.97
CA ALA A 39 1.58 3.57 -6.26
C ALA A 39 1.67 3.22 -4.78
N THR A 40 2.74 3.66 -4.11
CA THR A 40 2.89 3.49 -2.66
C THR A 40 3.34 4.80 -2.05
N ALA A 41 2.53 5.35 -1.14
CA ALA A 41 2.98 6.45 -0.31
C ALA A 41 3.91 5.91 0.78
N VAL A 42 5.03 6.59 1.02
CA VAL A 42 6.02 6.24 2.04
C VAL A 42 6.44 7.51 2.76
N GLY A 43 6.47 7.50 4.08
CA GLY A 43 6.86 8.67 4.86
C GLY A 43 6.74 8.43 6.36
N TYR A 44 6.89 9.50 7.15
CA TYR A 44 6.61 9.44 8.58
C TYR A 44 5.10 9.53 8.83
N ILE A 45 4.61 8.69 9.75
CA ILE A 45 3.19 8.66 10.10
C ILE A 45 2.84 9.92 10.86
N ASP A 46 1.79 10.62 10.42
CA ASP A 46 1.17 11.67 11.22
C ASP A 46 0.38 11.03 12.36
N LYS A 47 0.87 11.27 13.59
CA LYS A 47 0.28 10.73 14.83
C LYS A 47 -0.97 11.48 15.27
N ASN A 48 -1.25 12.65 14.70
CA ASN A 48 -2.44 13.44 15.02
C ASN A 48 -3.62 13.12 14.11
N ALA A 49 -3.39 12.42 13.00
CA ALA A 49 -4.44 12.01 12.08
C ALA A 49 -5.24 10.84 12.68
N GLU A 50 -6.55 11.03 12.86
CA GLU A 50 -7.44 10.04 13.47
C GLU A 50 -7.39 8.68 12.76
N ILE A 51 -7.27 8.66 11.43
CA ILE A 51 -7.23 7.41 10.64
C ILE A 51 -6.04 6.51 10.98
N ASN A 52 -4.96 7.06 11.54
CA ASN A 52 -3.77 6.31 11.93
C ASN A 52 -3.82 5.80 13.39
N ASP A 53 -4.92 6.07 14.11
CA ASP A 53 -5.11 5.64 15.49
C ASP A 53 -5.15 4.09 15.57
N PRO A 54 -4.45 3.47 16.55
CA PRO A 54 -4.48 2.03 16.78
C PRO A 54 -5.88 1.42 16.98
N LYS A 55 -6.92 2.21 17.25
CA LYS A 55 -8.31 1.74 17.28
C LYS A 55 -8.85 1.33 15.90
N PHE A 56 -8.23 1.79 14.80
CA PHE A 56 -8.64 1.49 13.42
C PHE A 56 -7.75 0.44 12.75
N ILE A 57 -7.62 -0.74 13.36
CA ILE A 57 -6.91 -1.86 12.75
C ILE A 57 -7.90 -2.73 11.96
N PRO A 58 -7.70 -2.95 10.65
CA PRO A 58 -8.58 -3.81 9.86
C PRO A 58 -8.55 -5.26 10.38
N ALA A 59 -9.72 -5.88 10.52
CA ALA A 59 -9.81 -7.30 10.86
C ALA A 59 -9.07 -8.16 9.81
N ARG A 60 -8.45 -9.26 10.27
CA ARG A 60 -7.86 -10.27 9.39
C ARG A 60 -8.80 -11.45 9.25
N VAL A 61 -8.77 -12.10 8.10
CA VAL A 61 -9.52 -13.34 7.87
C VAL A 61 -8.93 -14.44 8.79
N PRO A 62 -9.77 -15.21 9.51
CA PRO A 62 -9.31 -16.34 10.33
C PRO A 62 -8.48 -17.36 9.54
N PHE A 63 -7.50 -17.98 10.21
CA PHE A 63 -6.54 -18.87 9.58
C PHE A 63 -7.21 -20.08 8.89
N GLU A 64 -8.23 -20.64 9.53
CA GLU A 64 -8.97 -21.81 9.08
C GLU A 64 -9.73 -21.55 7.76
N LYS A 65 -9.92 -20.28 7.40
CA LYS A 65 -10.57 -19.88 6.14
C LYS A 65 -9.57 -19.63 5.01
N ILE A 66 -8.28 -19.46 5.31
CA ILE A 66 -7.22 -19.17 4.32
C ILE A 66 -6.26 -20.34 4.11
N TYR A 67 -6.26 -21.31 5.02
CA TYR A 67 -5.38 -22.47 4.97
C TYR A 67 -6.19 -23.77 5.07
N LYS A 68 -5.92 -24.70 4.16
CA LYS A 68 -6.48 -26.05 4.16
C LYS A 68 -5.36 -27.06 4.03
N LEU A 69 -5.22 -27.95 5.01
CA LEU A 69 -4.36 -29.12 4.90
C LEU A 69 -5.14 -30.24 4.22
N THR A 70 -4.63 -30.75 3.10
CA THR A 70 -5.13 -31.95 2.42
C THR A 70 -4.13 -33.08 2.59
N LYS A 71 -4.64 -34.29 2.83
CA LYS A 71 -3.85 -35.52 3.04
C LYS A 71 -3.48 -36.17 1.72
#